data_AF-A0A438WIN6-F1
#
_entry.id   AF-A0A438WIN6-F1
#
_cell.length_a   1.000
_cell.length_b   1.000
_cell.length_c   1.000
_cell.angle_alpha   90.00
_cell.angle_beta   90.00
_cell.angle_gamma   90.00
#
_symmetry.space_group_name_H-M   'P 1'
#
loop_
_entity.id
_entity.type
_entity.pdbx_description
1 polymer ?
#
loop_
_entity_poly.entity_id
_entity_poly.type
_entity_poly.pdbx_seq_one_letter_code
_entity_poly.pdbx_strand_id
1 'polypeptide(L)'
;HSNPPKTPNPPKTCALFNAYAKHLDAQSLLKSAKLYLEKMGQKIIDLPFCYDGGYYGKIISTNDFLTACAYNLALAKANGVSLIFCEEDAYLNILHAKEVLDNNPEIINSVNEKLKKYQLVYEKDIEIAYLNEWVNEFLAWELKSPFDAFLGAEFSR
;
A
#
# COMPACT_ATOMS: atom_id res chain seq x y z
N HIS A 1 -8.43 -20.55 29.03
CA HIS A 1 -7.84 -19.24 28.68
C HIS A 1 -7.04 -19.38 27.40
N SER A 2 -7.66 -19.15 26.26
CA SER A 2 -6.98 -19.03 24.96
C SER A 2 -6.38 -17.63 24.88
N ASN A 3 -5.08 -17.53 24.64
CA ASN A 3 -4.44 -16.25 24.34
C ASN A 3 -5.12 -15.64 23.10
N PRO A 4 -5.37 -14.32 23.07
CA PRO A 4 -5.78 -13.67 21.84
C PRO A 4 -4.70 -13.92 20.76
N PRO A 5 -5.10 -14.11 19.49
CA PRO A 5 -4.15 -14.29 18.41
C PRO A 5 -3.18 -13.10 18.42
N LYS A 6 -1.88 -13.40 18.45
CA LYS A 6 -0.84 -12.39 18.32
C LYS A 6 -1.04 -11.74 16.95
N THR A 7 -1.59 -10.53 16.93
CA THR A 7 -1.57 -9.70 15.73
C THR A 7 -0.12 -9.58 15.29
N PRO A 8 0.19 -9.81 14.00
CA PRO A 8 1.54 -9.58 13.48
C PRO A 8 1.96 -8.17 13.87
N ASN A 9 3.13 -8.01 14.49
CA ASN A 9 3.62 -6.67 14.79
C ASN A 9 3.80 -5.95 13.45
N PRO A 10 3.13 -4.80 13.24
CA PRO A 10 3.24 -4.11 11.97
C PRO A 10 4.71 -3.69 11.73
N PRO A 11 5.19 -3.80 10.48
CA PRO A 11 6.55 -3.44 10.06
C PRO A 11 7.02 -2.11 10.67
N LYS A 12 8.23 -2.01 11.22
CA LYS A 12 8.63 -0.76 11.91
C LYS A 12 8.80 0.45 10.97
N THR A 13 8.91 0.21 9.66
CA THR A 13 9.11 1.23 8.64
C THR A 13 8.27 0.93 7.40
N CYS A 14 7.55 1.94 6.91
CA CYS A 14 6.67 1.87 5.75
C CYS A 14 7.08 2.90 4.70
N ALA A 15 6.67 2.66 3.46
CA ALA A 15 6.66 3.65 2.40
C ALA A 15 5.25 3.69 1.78
N LEU A 16 4.72 4.90 1.58
CA LEU A 16 3.40 5.08 0.96
C LEU A 16 3.58 5.13 -0.55
N PHE A 17 2.79 4.35 -1.27
CA PHE A 17 2.70 4.54 -2.72
C PHE A 17 2.20 5.96 -3.02
N ASN A 18 2.96 6.71 -3.80
CA ASN A 18 2.75 8.14 -4.03
C ASN A 18 2.82 8.55 -5.51
N ALA A 19 2.98 7.58 -6.41
CA ALA A 19 3.15 7.83 -7.84
C ALA A 19 1.78 7.87 -8.53
N TYR A 20 1.03 8.95 -8.32
CA TYR A 20 -0.28 9.18 -8.93
C TYR A 20 -0.19 10.08 -10.17
N ALA A 21 -1.26 10.11 -10.98
CA ALA A 21 -1.37 11.06 -12.07
C ALA A 21 -1.34 12.51 -11.54
N LYS A 22 -0.56 13.39 -12.18
CA LYS A 22 -0.27 14.75 -11.68
C LYS A 22 -1.50 15.65 -11.44
N HIS A 23 -2.63 15.35 -12.07
CA HIS A 23 -3.86 16.11 -11.92
C HIS A 23 -4.68 15.69 -10.69
N LEU A 24 -4.35 14.57 -10.06
CA LEU A 24 -5.00 14.10 -8.84
C LEU A 24 -4.34 14.76 -7.63
N ASP A 25 -5.16 15.35 -6.76
CA ASP A 25 -4.69 15.92 -5.50
C ASP A 25 -4.66 14.85 -4.40
N ALA A 26 -3.56 14.11 -4.33
CA ALA A 26 -3.35 13.07 -3.32
C ALA A 26 -2.84 13.61 -1.97
N GLN A 27 -2.67 14.93 -1.80
CA GLN A 27 -2.00 15.51 -0.63
C GLN A 27 -2.70 15.17 0.68
N SER A 28 -4.02 15.35 0.72
CA SER A 28 -4.82 15.10 1.93
C SER A 28 -4.79 13.62 2.32
N LEU A 29 -4.88 12.71 1.33
CA LEU A 29 -4.79 11.27 1.52
C LEU A 29 -3.43 10.86 2.11
N LEU A 30 -2.33 11.28 1.48
CA LEU A 30 -0.99 10.90 1.91
C LEU A 30 -0.66 11.50 3.29
N LYS A 31 -1.12 12.73 3.57
CA LYS A 31 -0.89 13.39 4.85
C LYS A 31 -1.65 12.71 5.99
N SER A 32 -2.93 12.36 5.80
CA SER A 32 -3.71 11.66 6.82
C SER A 32 -3.24 10.22 7.01
N ALA A 33 -2.89 9.51 5.94
CA ALA A 33 -2.30 8.17 5.99
C ALA A 33 -1.00 8.15 6.79
N LYS A 34 -0.09 9.09 6.52
CA LYS A 34 1.15 9.25 7.28
C LYS A 34 0.88 9.46 8.76
N LEU A 35 -0.02 10.38 9.10
CA LEU A 35 -0.37 10.67 10.49
C LEU A 35 -0.98 9.46 11.22
N TYR A 36 -1.86 8.71 10.54
CA TYR A 36 -2.43 7.48 11.07
C TYR A 36 -1.34 6.44 11.36
N LEU A 37 -0.46 6.17 10.39
CA LEU A 37 0.60 5.17 10.55
C LEU A 37 1.62 5.57 11.62
N GLU A 38 1.98 6.85 11.71
CA GLU A 38 2.80 7.39 12.80
C GLU A 38 2.13 7.17 14.16
N LYS A 39 0.81 7.36 14.25
CA LYS A 39 0.03 7.08 15.46
C LYS A 39 0.01 5.59 15.82
N MET A 40 0.07 4.72 14.82
CA MET A 40 0.22 3.26 14.95
C MET A 40 1.68 2.82 15.22
N GLY A 41 2.60 3.77 15.44
CA GLY A 41 4.00 3.49 15.80
C GLY A 41 4.91 3.14 14.62
N GLN A 42 4.48 3.40 13.39
CA GLN A 42 5.25 3.17 12.17
C GLN A 42 6.12 4.39 11.85
N LYS A 43 7.29 4.17 11.25
CA LYS A 43 8.08 5.23 10.62
C LYS A 43 7.81 5.28 9.12
N ILE A 44 7.63 6.45 8.54
CA ILE A 44 7.40 6.61 7.10
C ILE A 44 8.66 7.16 6.43
N ILE A 45 9.09 6.51 5.34
CA ILE A 45 10.12 7.03 4.44
C ILE A 45 9.52 7.27 3.05
N ASP A 46 10.10 8.23 2.33
CA ASP A 46 9.72 8.51 0.95
C ASP A 46 10.60 7.68 0.01
N LEU A 47 9.97 6.98 -0.94
CA LEU A 47 10.65 6.27 -2.01
C LEU A 47 10.14 6.77 -3.37
N PRO A 48 11.00 6.83 -4.40
CA PRO A 48 10.63 7.29 -5.73
C PRO A 48 9.91 6.19 -6.50
N PHE A 49 8.64 5.93 -6.16
CA PHE A 49 7.82 4.96 -6.88
C PHE A 49 7.54 5.42 -8.31
N CYS A 50 7.42 4.44 -9.20
CA CYS A 50 7.05 4.61 -10.60
C CYS A 50 5.52 4.66 -10.73
N TYR A 51 5.02 5.52 -11.61
CA TYR A 51 3.60 5.58 -11.96
C TYR A 51 3.17 4.25 -12.57
N ASP A 52 2.09 3.67 -12.06
CA ASP A 52 1.55 2.39 -12.50
C ASP A 52 0.69 2.48 -13.77
N GLY A 53 0.49 3.67 -14.33
CA GLY A 53 -0.37 3.87 -15.50
C GLY A 53 -1.86 4.05 -15.16
N GLY A 54 -2.22 4.10 -13.88
CA GLY A 54 -3.60 4.25 -13.41
C GLY A 54 -4.50 3.12 -13.88
N TYR A 55 -5.79 3.42 -14.07
CA TYR A 55 -6.76 2.38 -14.45
C TYR A 55 -6.45 1.73 -15.81
N TYR A 56 -6.09 2.53 -16.82
CA TYR A 56 -5.94 2.06 -18.20
C TYR A 56 -4.55 1.54 -18.55
N GLY A 57 -3.53 1.77 -17.72
CA GLY A 57 -2.15 1.33 -17.98
C GLY A 57 -2.04 -0.17 -18.24
N LYS A 58 -2.68 -0.99 -17.40
CA LYS A 58 -2.73 -2.46 -17.54
C LYS A 58 -3.36 -2.94 -18.85
N ILE A 59 -4.23 -2.13 -19.46
CA ILE A 59 -4.94 -2.44 -20.71
C ILE A 59 -4.11 -1.99 -21.92
N ILE A 60 -3.54 -0.79 -21.87
CA ILE A 60 -2.81 -0.19 -23.00
C ILE A 60 -1.47 -0.90 -23.23
N SER A 61 -0.71 -1.12 -22.16
CA SER A 61 0.59 -1.81 -22.22
C SER A 61 0.80 -2.62 -20.95
N THR A 62 0.35 -3.87 -20.97
CA THR A 62 0.51 -4.80 -19.85
C THR A 62 1.99 -4.95 -19.47
N ASN A 63 2.90 -4.97 -20.44
CA ASN A 63 4.33 -5.12 -20.15
C ASN A 63 4.92 -3.92 -19.38
N ASP A 64 4.54 -2.69 -19.74
CA ASP A 64 5.02 -1.50 -19.03
C ASP A 64 4.39 -1.38 -17.64
N PHE A 65 3.09 -1.70 -17.54
CA PHE A 65 2.38 -1.82 -16.27
C PHE A 65 3.07 -2.79 -15.32
N LEU A 66 3.32 -4.04 -15.76
CA LEU A 66 3.98 -5.05 -14.93
C LEU A 66 5.42 -4.65 -14.57
N THR A 67 6.14 -3.97 -15.47
CA THR A 67 7.49 -3.48 -15.19
C THR A 67 7.48 -2.40 -14.10
N ALA A 68 6.53 -1.46 -14.15
CA ALA A 68 6.38 -0.41 -13.15
C ALA A 68 5.98 -0.97 -11.77
N CYS A 69 5.04 -1.90 -11.74
CA CYS A 69 4.64 -2.60 -10.50
C CYS A 69 5.79 -3.41 -9.92
N ALA A 70 6.51 -4.19 -10.74
CA ALA A 70 7.68 -4.96 -10.30
C ALA A 70 8.79 -4.06 -9.77
N TYR A 71 9.03 -2.91 -10.41
CA TYR A 71 9.96 -1.89 -9.92
C TYR A 71 9.56 -1.40 -8.51
N ASN A 72 8.29 -1.06 -8.30
CA ASN A 72 7.81 -0.55 -7.02
C ASN A 72 7.95 -1.58 -5.89
N LEU A 73 7.60 -2.84 -6.17
CA LEU A 73 7.73 -3.94 -5.22
C LEU A 73 9.21 -4.22 -4.88
N ALA A 74 10.06 -4.31 -5.91
CA ALA A 74 11.49 -4.53 -5.74
C ALA A 74 12.16 -3.38 -4.98
N LEU A 75 11.75 -2.13 -5.23
CA LEU A 75 12.26 -0.95 -4.54
C LEU A 75 11.92 -0.98 -3.04
N ALA A 76 10.67 -1.29 -2.69
CA ALA A 76 10.27 -1.42 -1.29
C ALA A 76 11.02 -2.55 -0.58
N LYS A 77 11.13 -3.72 -1.24
CA LYS A 77 11.88 -4.88 -0.73
C LYS A 77 13.36 -4.56 -0.50
N ALA A 78 14.02 -3.91 -1.46
CA ALA A 78 15.43 -3.53 -1.37
C ALA A 78 15.71 -2.55 -0.22
N ASN A 79 14.73 -1.74 0.16
CA ASN A 79 14.81 -0.82 1.30
C ASN A 79 14.33 -1.43 2.63
N GLY A 80 13.88 -2.69 2.62
CA GLY A 80 13.40 -3.38 3.83
C GLY A 80 12.17 -2.71 4.46
N VAL A 81 11.30 -2.11 3.65
CA VAL A 81 10.08 -1.42 4.10
C VAL A 81 8.83 -2.07 3.52
N SER A 82 7.71 -1.89 4.22
CA SER A 82 6.41 -2.30 3.68
C SER A 82 5.82 -1.23 2.78
N LEU A 83 5.41 -1.65 1.60
CA LEU A 83 4.71 -0.80 0.64
C LEU A 83 3.22 -0.73 0.99
N ILE A 84 2.76 0.47 1.31
CA ILE A 84 1.38 0.72 1.73
C ILE A 84 0.61 1.41 0.61
N PHE A 85 -0.54 0.86 0.25
CA PHE A 85 -1.50 1.47 -0.66
C PHE A 85 -2.60 2.15 0.16
N CYS A 86 -2.79 3.45 -0.08
CA CYS A 86 -3.70 4.28 0.73
C CYS A 86 -5.13 4.34 0.16
N GLU A 87 -5.32 3.89 -1.08
CA GLU A 87 -6.60 3.90 -1.78
C GLU A 87 -6.74 2.65 -2.66
N GLU A 88 -7.94 2.46 -3.20
CA GLU A 88 -8.37 1.21 -3.82
C GLU A 88 -7.77 0.98 -5.22
N ASP A 89 -7.64 2.02 -6.06
CA ASP A 89 -7.24 1.85 -7.46
C ASP A 89 -5.81 1.29 -7.57
N ALA A 90 -4.85 1.88 -6.86
CA ALA A 90 -3.48 1.38 -6.85
C ALA A 90 -3.35 0.03 -6.14
N TYR A 91 -4.19 -0.24 -5.13
CA TYR A 91 -4.20 -1.55 -4.47
C TYR A 91 -4.71 -2.64 -5.41
N LEU A 92 -5.81 -2.41 -6.13
CA LEU A 92 -6.33 -3.35 -7.12
C LEU A 92 -5.35 -3.56 -8.28
N ASN A 93 -4.66 -2.50 -8.71
CA ASN A 93 -3.59 -2.61 -9.70
C ASN A 93 -2.46 -3.50 -9.21
N ILE A 94 -1.95 -3.31 -7.98
CA ILE A 94 -0.84 -4.13 -7.50
C ILE A 94 -1.25 -5.58 -7.26
N LEU A 95 -2.49 -5.84 -6.84
CA LEU A 95 -3.02 -7.21 -6.71
C LEU A 95 -3.04 -7.91 -8.06
N HIS A 96 -3.52 -7.23 -9.10
CA HIS A 96 -3.50 -7.77 -10.46
C HIS A 96 -2.07 -8.03 -10.95
N ALA A 97 -1.14 -7.10 -10.71
CA ALA A 97 0.26 -7.27 -11.11
C ALA A 97 0.92 -8.45 -10.39
N LYS A 98 0.69 -8.60 -9.07
CA LYS A 98 1.19 -9.73 -8.29
C LYS A 98 0.62 -11.05 -8.78
N GLU A 99 -0.67 -11.13 -9.07
CA GLU A 99 -1.29 -12.34 -9.61
C GLU A 99 -0.63 -12.78 -10.92
N VAL A 100 -0.32 -11.82 -11.82
CA VAL A 100 0.36 -12.15 -13.08
C VAL A 100 1.82 -12.51 -12.85
N LEU A 101 2.57 -11.72 -12.07
CA LEU A 101 4.00 -11.93 -11.86
C LEU A 101 4.26 -13.23 -11.07
N ASP A 102 3.61 -13.40 -9.93
CA ASP A 102 3.89 -14.48 -8.97
C ASP A 102 3.55 -15.86 -9.55
N ASN A 103 2.63 -15.92 -10.52
CA ASN A 103 2.24 -17.16 -11.20
C ASN A 103 2.94 -17.40 -12.56
N ASN A 104 3.78 -16.48 -13.05
CA ASN A 104 4.42 -16.60 -14.37
C ASN A 104 5.94 -16.31 -14.30
N PRO A 105 6.78 -17.33 -14.02
CA PRO A 105 8.24 -17.16 -13.90
C PRO A 105 8.93 -16.54 -15.12
N GLU A 106 8.42 -16.81 -16.33
CA GLU A 106 8.94 -16.22 -17.57
C GLU A 106 8.74 -14.70 -17.60
N ILE A 107 7.61 -14.21 -17.08
CA ILE A 107 7.33 -12.78 -16.98
C ILE A 107 8.25 -12.15 -15.93
N ILE A 108 8.47 -12.81 -14.79
CA ILE A 108 9.44 -12.36 -13.77
C ILE A 108 10.83 -12.16 -14.41
N ASN A 109 11.31 -13.14 -15.16
CA ASN A 109 12.61 -13.05 -15.83
C ASN A 109 12.64 -11.85 -16.80
N SER A 110 11.60 -11.69 -17.61
CA SER A 110 11.46 -10.59 -18.56
C SER A 110 11.47 -9.20 -17.90
N VAL A 111 10.70 -9.01 -16.82
CA VAL A 111 10.71 -7.73 -16.09
C VAL A 111 12.06 -7.51 -15.39
N ASN A 112 12.67 -8.55 -14.82
CA ASN A 112 13.96 -8.43 -14.14
C ASN A 112 15.10 -8.04 -15.09
N GLU A 113 15.08 -8.46 -16.36
CA GLU A 113 16.01 -7.94 -17.36
C GLU A 113 15.91 -6.41 -17.51
N LYS A 114 14.69 -5.85 -17.46
CA LYS A 114 14.48 -4.40 -17.49
C LYS A 114 14.85 -3.71 -16.18
N LEU A 115 14.74 -4.39 -15.05
CA LEU A 115 15.06 -3.84 -13.72
C LEU A 115 16.57 -3.79 -13.43
N LYS A 116 17.40 -4.56 -14.15
CA LYS A 116 18.88 -4.57 -13.99
C LYS A 116 19.51 -3.18 -14.01
N LYS A 117 19.03 -2.28 -14.88
CA LYS A 117 19.56 -0.90 -14.97
C LYS A 117 19.33 -0.06 -13.70
N TYR A 118 18.38 -0.48 -12.85
CA TYR A 118 18.10 0.14 -11.56
C TYR A 118 18.74 -0.62 -10.39
N GLN A 119 19.47 -1.72 -10.66
CA GLN A 119 20.02 -2.62 -9.64
C GLN A 119 18.93 -3.19 -8.71
N LEU A 120 17.73 -3.39 -9.26
CA LEU A 120 16.60 -3.97 -8.56
C LEU A 120 16.29 -5.35 -9.13
N VAL A 121 15.79 -6.23 -8.26
CA VAL A 121 15.32 -7.57 -8.61
C VAL A 121 13.97 -7.78 -7.95
N TYR A 122 12.97 -8.07 -8.77
CA TYR A 122 11.67 -8.54 -8.29
C TYR A 122 11.77 -10.00 -7.86
N GLU A 123 11.20 -10.28 -6.69
CA GLU A 123 11.00 -11.62 -6.14
C GLU A 123 9.50 -11.82 -5.87
N LYS A 124 9.04 -13.07 -5.98
CA LYS A 124 7.65 -13.42 -5.64
C LYS A 124 7.35 -13.21 -4.16
N ASP A 125 6.07 -13.12 -3.83
CA ASP A 125 5.58 -13.10 -2.44
C ASP A 125 6.07 -11.88 -1.63
N ILE A 126 6.40 -10.76 -2.29
CA ILE A 126 6.65 -9.48 -1.60
C ILE A 126 5.35 -9.04 -0.92
N GLU A 127 5.43 -8.86 0.40
CA GLU A 127 4.33 -8.37 1.22
C GLU A 127 4.02 -6.90 0.92
N ILE A 128 2.74 -6.62 0.75
CA ILE A 128 2.15 -5.29 0.61
C ILE A 128 1.05 -5.15 1.64
N ALA A 129 0.61 -3.93 1.92
CA ALA A 129 -0.54 -3.71 2.78
C ALA A 129 -1.50 -2.67 2.22
N TYR A 130 -2.79 -2.91 2.47
CA TYR A 130 -3.85 -1.96 2.19
C TYR A 130 -4.20 -1.21 3.47
N LEU A 131 -4.09 0.12 3.44
CA LEU A 131 -4.34 0.94 4.62
C LEU A 131 -5.75 0.74 5.18
N ASN A 132 -6.75 0.59 4.32
CA ASN A 132 -8.14 0.43 4.77
C ASN A 132 -8.39 -0.94 5.42
N GLU A 133 -7.62 -1.99 5.08
CA GLU A 133 -7.64 -3.25 5.84
C GLU A 133 -7.09 -3.01 7.26
N TRP A 134 -5.96 -2.32 7.39
CA TRP A 134 -5.36 -2.01 8.69
C TRP A 134 -6.24 -1.13 9.58
N VAL A 135 -6.96 -0.15 8.99
CA VAL A 135 -7.92 0.68 9.73
C VAL A 135 -9.04 -0.16 10.33
N ASN A 136 -9.51 -1.19 9.62
CA ASN A 136 -10.57 -2.08 10.10
C ASN A 136 -10.06 -3.17 11.06
N GLU A 137 -8.81 -3.63 10.88
CA GLU A 137 -8.24 -4.72 11.67
C GLU A 137 -7.72 -4.25 13.03
N PHE A 138 -7.03 -3.10 13.07
CA PHE A 138 -6.33 -2.65 14.28
C PHE A 138 -7.15 -1.63 15.08
N LEU A 139 -8.20 -2.13 15.74
CA LEU A 139 -9.14 -1.33 16.54
C LEU A 139 -8.81 -1.20 18.03
N ALA A 140 -7.65 -1.67 18.47
CA ALA A 140 -7.23 -1.67 19.87
C ALA A 140 -6.75 -0.26 20.34
N TRP A 141 -7.55 0.76 20.12
CA TRP A 141 -7.28 2.14 20.53
C TRP A 141 -8.46 2.72 21.31
N GLU A 142 -8.16 3.62 22.25
CA GLU A 142 -9.18 4.28 23.05
C GLU A 142 -9.97 5.25 22.17
N LEU A 143 -11.28 5.02 22.05
CA LEU A 143 -12.20 5.99 21.46
C LEU A 143 -12.34 7.16 22.44
N LYS A 144 -11.55 8.22 22.24
CA LYS A 144 -11.77 9.47 22.94
C LYS A 144 -13.07 10.08 22.44
N SER A 145 -14.11 10.11 23.28
CA SER A 145 -15.32 10.87 22.98
C SER A 145 -14.94 12.34 22.81
N PRO A 146 -15.11 12.94 21.63
CA PRO A 146 -14.89 14.37 21.45
C PRO A 146 -16.10 15.19 21.92
N PHE A 147 -17.20 14.52 22.30
CA PHE A 147 -18.49 15.14 22.50
C PHE A 147 -19.07 14.73 23.86
N ASP A 148 -18.70 15.46 24.90
CA ASP A 148 -19.41 15.40 26.19
C ASP A 148 -20.77 16.15 26.12
N ALA A 149 -21.02 16.88 25.03
CA ALA A 149 -22.11 17.86 24.93
C ALA A 149 -23.29 17.44 24.01
N PHE A 150 -23.20 16.34 23.26
CA PHE A 150 -24.32 15.87 22.45
C PHE A 150 -25.12 14.82 23.22
N LEU A 151 -26.02 15.30 24.10
CA LEU A 151 -27.15 14.51 24.58
C LEU A 151 -28.09 14.29 23.40
N GLY A 152 -28.22 13.05 22.94
CA GLY A 152 -29.09 12.68 21.83
C GLY A 152 -30.52 13.15 22.07
N ALA A 153 -31.03 14.02 21.20
CA ALA A 153 -32.47 14.21 21.06
C ALA A 153 -33.01 12.98 20.33
N GLU A 154 -33.57 12.05 21.10
CA GLU A 154 -34.29 10.90 20.58
C GLU A 154 -35.57 11.42 19.91
N PHE A 155 -35.61 11.40 18.57
CA PHE A 155 -36.86 11.57 17.84
C PHE A 155 -37.62 10.25 17.89
N SER A 156 -38.47 10.09 18.90
CA SER A 156 -39.54 9.10 18.87
C SER A 156 -40.56 9.48 17.80
N ARG A 157 -40.88 8.53 16.91
CA ARG A 157 -42.11 8.54 16.12
C ARG A 157 -43.23 7.86 16.90
#